data_AF-A0A0G0MGZ1-F1
#
_entry.id   AF-A0A0G0MGZ1-F1
#
_cell.length_a   1.000
_cell.length_b   1.000
_cell.length_c   1.000
_cell.angle_alpha   90.00
_cell.angle_beta   90.00
_cell.angle_gamma   90.00
#
_symmetry.space_group_name_H-M   'P 1'
#
loop_
_entity.id
_entity.type
_entity.pdbx_description
1 polymer ?
#
loop_
_entity_poly.entity_id
_entity_poly.type
_entity_poly.pdbx_seq_one_letter_code
_entity_poly.pdbx_strand_id
1 'polypeptide(L)' 'MVEKEFVSELRQIIKEDYGKDFSFQEVSRFAYDWLGYFDLLAKVSHRTQKDTQNG' A
#
# COMPACT_ATOMS: atom_id res chain seq x y z
N MET A 1 1.70 8.86 6.20
CA MET A 1 1.44 7.99 7.37
C MET A 1 0.11 7.28 7.11
N VAL A 2 -0.03 6.02 7.47
CA VAL A 2 -1.35 5.37 7.36
C VAL A 2 -2.21 5.82 8.54
N GLU A 3 -3.35 6.45 8.26
CA GLU A 3 -4.27 6.94 9.28
C GLU A 3 -5.06 5.80 9.94
N LYS A 4 -5.42 5.96 11.22
CA LYS A 4 -6.15 4.92 11.98
C LYS A 4 -7.54 4.60 11.41
N GLU A 5 -8.21 5.62 10.88
CA GLU A 5 -9.52 5.50 10.25
C GLU A 5 -9.44 4.62 9.01
N PHE A 6 -8.46 4.87 8.14
CA PHE A 6 -8.18 4.03 6.97
C PHE A 6 -7.91 2.57 7.34
N VAL A 7 -7.11 2.29 8.37
CA VAL A 7 -6.86 0.91 8.81
C VAL A 7 -8.15 0.24 9.30
N SER A 8 -9.03 1.00 9.95
CA SER A 8 -10.31 0.49 10.46
C SER A 8 -11.26 0.14 9.31
N GLU A 9 -11.39 1.01 8.32
CA GLU A 9 -12.18 0.76 7.11
C GLU A 9 -11.62 -0.42 6.31
N LEU A 10 -10.30 -0.45 6.07
CA LEU A 10 -9.66 -1.55 5.36
C LEU A 10 -9.87 -2.89 6.07
N ARG A 11 -9.80 -2.90 7.40
CA ARG A 11 -10.07 -4.10 8.20
C ARG A 11 -11.52 -4.56 8.03
N GLN A 12 -12.47 -3.63 8.01
CA GLN A 12 -13.88 -3.95 7.80
C GLN A 12 -14.11 -4.55 6.41
N ILE A 13 -13.57 -3.93 5.37
CA ILE A 13 -13.66 -4.44 3.98
C ILE A 13 -13.06 -5.86 3.88
N ILE A 14 -11.88 -6.09 4.45
CA ILE A 14 -11.23 -7.41 4.42
C ILE A 14 -12.10 -8.47 5.13
N LYS A 15 -12.77 -8.08 6.21
CA LYS A 15 -13.67 -8.97 6.93
C LYS A 15 -14.95 -9.27 6.15
N GLU A 16 -15.58 -8.25 5.57
CA GLU A 16 -16.86 -8.36 4.88
C GLU A 16 -16.72 -9.05 3.51
N ASP A 17 -15.75 -8.62 2.70
CA ASP A 17 -15.64 -9.07 1.31
C ASP A 17 -14.81 -10.36 1.18
N TYR A 18 -13.88 -10.59 2.11
CA TYR A 18 -12.94 -11.72 2.03
C TYR A 18 -13.08 -12.70 3.19
N GLY A 19 -13.95 -12.44 4.17
CA GLY A 19 -14.20 -13.33 5.30
C GLY A 19 -13.00 -13.50 6.25
N LYS A 20 -12.02 -12.58 6.22
CA LYS A 20 -10.80 -12.67 7.02
C LYS A 20 -10.81 -11.62 8.14
N ASP A 21 -10.81 -12.08 9.39
CA ASP A 21 -10.72 -11.18 10.55
C ASP A 21 -9.26 -11.06 11.01
N PHE A 22 -8.57 -10.05 10.48
CA PHE A 22 -7.23 -9.70 10.91
C PHE A 22 -7.25 -8.68 12.03
N SER A 23 -6.22 -8.68 12.87
CA SER A 23 -6.00 -7.64 13.86
C SER A 23 -5.69 -6.29 13.19
N PHE A 24 -5.92 -5.20 13.93
CA PHE A 24 -5.56 -3.86 13.47
C PHE A 24 -4.07 -3.75 13.09
N GLN A 25 -3.19 -4.46 13.82
CA GLN A 25 -1.75 -4.42 13.58
C GLN A 25 -1.36 -5.13 12.28
N GLU A 26 -2.01 -6.25 11.96
CA GLU A 26 -1.82 -6.96 10.68
C GLU A 26 -2.30 -6.10 9.51
N VAL A 27 -3.49 -5.50 9.62
CA VAL A 27 -4.04 -4.61 8.58
C VAL A 27 -3.20 -3.36 8.40
N SER A 28 -2.66 -2.80 9.50
CA SER A 28 -1.72 -1.69 9.44
C SER A 28 -0.49 -2.06 8.61
N ARG A 29 0.05 -3.26 8.83
CA ARG A 29 1.24 -3.72 8.11
C ARG A 29 0.96 -3.89 6.62
N PHE A 30 -0.17 -4.48 6.25
CA PHE A 30 -0.59 -4.56 4.84
C PHE A 30 -0.70 -3.18 4.18
N ALA A 31 -1.33 -2.21 4.86
CA ALA A 31 -1.47 -0.85 4.35
C ALA A 31 -0.10 -0.16 4.11
N TYR A 32 0.84 -0.32 5.04
CA TYR A 32 2.19 0.20 4.89
C TYR A 32 2.96 -0.46 3.76
N ASP A 33 2.89 -1.79 3.67
CA ASP A 33 3.57 -2.55 2.61
C ASP A 33 3.02 -2.16 1.23
N TRP A 34 1.71 -1.92 1.12
CA TRP A 34 1.07 -1.51 -0.13
C TRP A 34 1.49 -0.11 -0.58
N LEU A 35 1.52 0.86 0.34
CA LEU A 35 2.05 2.20 0.06
C LEU A 35 3.52 2.13 -0.37
N GLY A 36 4.33 1.31 0.31
CA GLY A 36 5.74 1.11 -0.03
C GLY A 36 5.94 0.53 -1.43
N TYR A 37 5.08 -0.42 -1.82
CA TYR A 37 5.11 -0.99 -3.17
C TYR A 37 4.81 0.05 -4.25
N PHE A 38 3.77 0.88 -4.08
CA PHE A 38 3.46 1.94 -5.03
C PHE A 38 4.55 3.02 -5.12
N ASP A 39 5.12 3.42 -3.98
CA ASP A 39 6.27 4.34 -3.95
C ASP A 39 7.48 3.78 -4.70
N LEU A 40 7.77 2.48 -4.52
CA LEU A 40 8.82 1.80 -5.26
C LEU A 40 8.56 1.83 -6.77
N LEU A 41 7.34 1.50 -7.21
CA LEU A 41 6.98 1.54 -8.62
C LEU A 41 7.12 2.94 -9.22
N ALA A 42 6.69 3.98 -8.50
CA ALA A 42 6.87 5.36 -8.92
C ALA A 42 8.36 5.72 -9.09
N LYS A 43 9.21 5.32 -8.14
CA LYS A 43 10.66 5.52 -8.21
C LYS A 43 11.29 4.81 -9.39
N VAL A 44 10.89 3.57 -9.66
CA VAL A 44 11.39 2.80 -10.82
C VAL A 44 11.00 3.51 -12.11
N SER A 45 9.72 3.86 -12.28
CA SER A 45 9.22 4.57 -13.47
C SER A 45 9.97 5.88 -13.72
N HIS A 46 10.19 6.69 -12.68
CA HIS A 46 10.94 7.93 -12.79
C HIS A 46 12.39 7.73 -13.21
N ARG A 47 13.05 6.67 -12.72
CA ARG A 47 14.43 6.32 -13.13
C ARG A 47 14.48 5.90 -14.59
N THR A 48 13.59 5.00 -15.01
CA THR A 48 13.51 4.55 -16.41
C THR A 48 13.25 5.70 -17.38
N GLN A 49 12.41 6.67 -17.01
CA GLN A 49 12.16 7.86 -17.83
C GLN A 49 13.40 8.78 -17.94
N LYS A 50 14.16 8.95 -16.87
CA LYS A 50 15.42 9.73 -16.89
C LYS A 50 16.51 9.08 -17.76
N ASP A 51 16.63 7.76 -17.69
CA ASP A 51 17.62 7.03 -18.49
C ASP A 51 17.29 7.10 -19.99
N THR A 52 16.02 7.23 -20.36
CA THR A 52 15.56 7.36 -21.76
C THR A 52 15.77 8.76 -22.35
N GLN A 53 15.86 9.81 -21.52
CA GLN A 53 16.07 11.20 -22.00
C GLN A 53 17.56 11.61 -22.10
N ASN A 54 18.47 10.82 -21.53
CA ASN A 54 19.91 11.09 -21.54
C ASN A 54 20.70 10.16 -22.49
N GLY A 55 20.00 9.39 -23.34
CA GLY A 55 20.58 8.46 -24.32
C GLY A 55 20.45 8.96 -25.75
#